data_AF-A0A1F0N8D7-F1
#
_entry.id   AF-A0A1F0N8D7-F1
#
_cell.length_a   1.000
_cell.length_b   1.000
_cell.length_c   1.000
_cell.angle_alpha   90.00
_cell.angle_beta   90.00
_cell.angle_gamma   90.00
#
_symmetry.space_group_name_H-M   'P 1'
#
loop_
_entity.id
_entity.type
_entity.pdbx_description
1 polymer ?
#
loop_
_entity_poly.entity_id
_entity_poly.type
_entity_poly.pdbx_seq_one_letter_code
_entity_poly.pdbx_strand_id
1 'polypeptide(L)'
;MPIRIDKKLPAVEILRTENIFVMDDQRAAHQDIRPLKILILNLMPQKIVTETQLLRHLANTPLQLDIEFLYMESHQSKTTRSEHMETFYKTFSEVQDQYFDGLIITGAPVEHLPFEEVDYWEEFTQVIDWSKTHVFSTLHICWGAQAGLYYRYGVDKHQMAQKLSGIYPQDVLKEGHLLLRGFDDLYVSPHSRHTEILKEDIVNKTNLEILASGKEVGISILASRDLREVYSFGHLEYDRDTLAKEYFRDLDAGLDPHIPENYFKNDDIHELPCMRWSSSAALFFSNWVNYAVYQETPFEWKSVEDDVSHFGYL
;
A
#
# COMPACT_ATOMS: atom_id res chain seq x y z
N MET A 1 -9.59 -17.17 0.97
CA MET A 1 -9.66 -18.41 1.78
C MET A 1 -9.31 -19.61 0.92
N PRO A 2 -8.45 -20.52 1.39
CA PRO A 2 -8.03 -21.68 0.61
C PRO A 2 -9.14 -22.73 0.45
N ILE A 3 -9.04 -23.52 -0.62
CA ILE A 3 -9.96 -24.62 -0.88
C ILE A 3 -9.48 -25.90 -0.17
N ARG A 4 -10.43 -26.69 0.32
CA ARG A 4 -10.18 -28.04 0.85
C ARG A 4 -10.61 -29.06 -0.21
N ILE A 5 -9.64 -29.81 -0.72
CA ILE A 5 -9.84 -30.82 -1.78
C ILE A 5 -9.02 -32.07 -1.47
N ASP A 6 -9.49 -33.23 -1.94
CA ASP A 6 -8.79 -34.51 -1.75
C ASP A 6 -7.37 -34.44 -2.35
N LYS A 7 -6.34 -34.82 -1.56
CA LYS A 7 -4.93 -34.83 -1.96
C LYS A 7 -4.67 -35.65 -3.23
N LYS A 8 -5.54 -36.62 -3.55
CA LYS A 8 -5.42 -37.46 -4.75
C LYS A 8 -5.90 -36.78 -6.02
N LEU A 9 -6.55 -35.62 -5.92
CA LEU A 9 -6.99 -34.87 -7.10
C LEU A 9 -5.75 -34.36 -7.85
N PRO A 10 -5.57 -34.71 -9.14
CA PRO A 10 -4.38 -34.29 -9.91
C PRO A 10 -4.19 -32.76 -9.96
N ALA A 11 -5.27 -32.00 -9.82
CA ALA A 11 -5.24 -30.55 -9.76
C ALA A 11 -4.39 -30.00 -8.60
N VAL A 12 -4.18 -30.76 -7.51
CA VAL A 12 -3.41 -30.28 -6.34
C VAL A 12 -1.97 -29.92 -6.72
N GLU A 13 -1.31 -30.75 -7.53
CA GLU A 13 0.07 -30.47 -7.95
C GLU A 13 0.15 -29.29 -8.93
N ILE A 14 -0.82 -29.17 -9.84
CA ILE A 14 -0.92 -28.03 -10.78
C ILE A 14 -1.13 -26.71 -10.00
N LEU A 15 -2.09 -26.70 -9.08
CA LEU A 15 -2.40 -25.53 -8.25
C LEU A 15 -1.19 -25.11 -7.39
N ARG A 16 -0.42 -26.08 -6.86
CA ARG A 16 0.82 -25.78 -6.13
C ARG A 16 1.87 -25.11 -7.01
N THR A 17 2.02 -25.54 -8.27
CA THR A 17 2.95 -24.88 -9.20
C THR A 17 2.53 -23.47 -9.58
N GLU A 18 1.24 -23.14 -9.44
CA GLU A 18 0.67 -21.80 -9.67
C GLU A 18 0.62 -20.95 -8.38
N ASN A 19 1.33 -21.33 -7.32
CA ASN A 19 1.30 -20.68 -5.99
C ASN A 19 -0.12 -20.61 -5.37
N ILE A 20 -0.99 -21.55 -5.71
CA ILE A 20 -2.34 -21.66 -5.15
C ILE A 20 -2.30 -22.56 -3.92
N PHE A 21 -2.54 -21.97 -2.76
CA PHE A 21 -2.57 -22.70 -1.50
C PHE A 21 -3.75 -23.68 -1.43
N VAL A 22 -3.42 -24.97 -1.39
CA VAL A 22 -4.37 -26.07 -1.17
C VAL A 22 -4.15 -26.61 0.23
N MET A 23 -5.17 -26.51 1.09
CA MET A 23 -5.08 -27.00 2.46
C MET A 23 -5.29 -28.51 2.53
N ASP A 24 -4.56 -29.14 3.44
CA ASP A 24 -4.89 -30.50 3.85
C ASP A 24 -5.94 -30.56 4.97
N ASP A 25 -6.56 -31.73 5.10
CA ASP A 25 -7.63 -31.98 6.06
C ASP A 25 -7.19 -31.83 7.53
N GLN A 26 -5.89 -31.96 7.83
CA GLN A 26 -5.37 -31.84 9.20
C GLN A 26 -5.14 -30.38 9.62
N ARG A 27 -4.62 -29.55 8.71
CA ARG A 27 -4.38 -28.11 8.90
C ARG A 27 -5.69 -27.32 8.85
N ALA A 28 -6.66 -27.75 8.04
CA ALA A 28 -8.01 -27.17 8.01
C ALA A 28 -8.77 -27.34 9.34
N ALA A 29 -8.45 -28.38 10.11
CA ALA A 29 -9.13 -28.67 11.39
C ALA A 29 -8.60 -27.85 12.58
N HIS A 30 -7.46 -27.14 12.41
CA HIS A 30 -6.77 -26.40 13.48
C HIS A 30 -6.55 -24.92 13.11
N GLN A 31 -7.31 -24.36 12.16
CA GLN A 31 -7.21 -22.95 11.83
C GLN A 31 -7.89 -22.11 12.92
N ASP A 32 -7.10 -21.56 13.83
CA ASP A 32 -7.52 -20.47 14.70
C ASP A 32 -7.46 -19.15 13.92
N ILE A 33 -8.60 -18.71 13.40
CA ILE A 33 -8.74 -17.41 12.74
C ILE A 33 -9.01 -16.37 13.83
N ARG A 34 -8.04 -15.49 14.10
CA ARG A 34 -8.23 -14.32 14.98
C ARG A 34 -8.47 -13.04 14.17
N PRO A 35 -9.07 -12.00 14.77
CA PRO A 35 -9.07 -10.65 14.19
C PRO A 35 -7.64 -10.18 13.92
N LEU A 36 -7.45 -9.49 12.79
CA LEU A 36 -6.18 -8.89 12.40
C LEU A 36 -6.18 -7.41 12.77
N LYS A 37 -5.13 -6.96 13.44
CA LYS A 37 -4.92 -5.57 13.81
C LYS A 37 -4.17 -4.85 12.69
N ILE A 38 -4.81 -3.84 12.10
CA ILE A 38 -4.21 -2.99 11.08
C ILE A 38 -4.09 -1.57 11.61
N LEU A 39 -2.88 -1.03 11.60
CA LEU A 39 -2.61 0.37 11.89
C LEU A 39 -2.56 1.15 10.58
N ILE A 40 -3.14 2.35 10.54
CA ILE A 40 -3.07 3.25 9.39
C ILE A 40 -2.45 4.56 9.82
N LEU A 41 -1.21 4.80 9.40
CA LEU A 41 -0.57 6.11 9.49
C LEU A 41 -1.08 6.99 8.34
N ASN A 42 -2.09 7.80 8.65
CA ASN A 42 -2.70 8.69 7.66
C ASN A 42 -1.98 10.04 7.65
N LEU A 43 -1.20 10.29 6.60
CA LEU A 43 -0.46 11.54 6.34
C LEU A 43 -1.18 12.46 5.35
N MET A 44 -2.32 12.02 4.78
CA MET A 44 -3.09 12.82 3.83
C MET A 44 -3.77 14.02 4.49
N PRO A 45 -3.96 15.15 3.78
CA PRO A 45 -4.63 16.32 4.35
C PRO A 45 -6.13 16.08 4.57
N GLN A 46 -6.79 15.37 3.65
CA GLN A 46 -8.22 15.06 3.73
C GLN A 46 -8.43 13.71 4.44
N LYS A 47 -8.21 13.68 5.76
CA LYS A 47 -8.19 12.46 6.59
C LYS A 47 -9.40 11.55 6.34
N ILE A 48 -10.61 12.09 6.46
CA ILE A 48 -11.87 11.34 6.31
C ILE A 48 -12.04 10.74 4.91
N VAL A 49 -11.57 11.43 3.87
CA VAL A 49 -11.64 10.91 2.48
C VAL A 49 -10.72 9.70 2.36
N THR A 50 -9.48 9.81 2.82
CA THR A 50 -8.49 8.73 2.79
C THR A 50 -8.89 7.55 3.67
N GLU A 51 -9.46 7.81 4.86
CA GLU A 51 -10.06 6.78 5.73
C GLU A 51 -11.12 5.99 4.96
N THR A 52 -12.07 6.69 4.33
CA THR A 52 -13.17 6.06 3.59
C THR A 52 -12.66 5.23 2.42
N GLN A 53 -11.67 5.74 1.69
CA GLN A 53 -11.04 5.06 0.56
C GLN A 53 -10.39 3.74 0.98
N LEU A 54 -9.51 3.78 1.98
CA LEU A 54 -8.80 2.60 2.48
C LEU A 54 -9.77 1.60 3.11
N LEU A 55 -10.68 2.06 3.99
CA LEU A 55 -11.63 1.19 4.68
C LEU A 55 -12.56 0.46 3.71
N ARG A 56 -12.94 1.09 2.57
CA ARG A 56 -13.75 0.43 1.55
C ARG A 56 -13.03 -0.77 0.92
N HIS A 57 -11.73 -0.66 0.69
CA HIS A 57 -10.94 -1.76 0.15
C HIS A 57 -10.63 -2.83 1.21
N LEU A 58 -10.30 -2.41 2.43
CA LEU A 58 -10.05 -3.32 3.55
C LEU A 58 -11.30 -4.11 3.97
N ALA A 59 -12.50 -3.56 3.78
CA ALA A 59 -13.76 -4.26 4.02
C ALA A 59 -14.03 -5.41 3.03
N ASN A 60 -13.28 -5.53 1.94
CA ASN A 60 -13.48 -6.57 0.91
C ASN A 60 -12.74 -7.88 1.24
N THR A 61 -12.96 -8.40 2.45
CA THR A 61 -12.39 -9.65 2.94
C THR A 61 -13.34 -10.31 3.95
N PRO A 62 -13.41 -11.66 4.03
CA PRO A 62 -14.16 -12.34 5.08
C PRO A 62 -13.45 -12.30 6.45
N LEU A 63 -12.20 -11.84 6.52
CA LEU A 63 -11.44 -11.74 7.76
C LEU A 63 -11.90 -10.53 8.58
N GLN A 64 -11.92 -10.68 9.91
CA GLN A 64 -12.19 -9.55 10.80
C GLN A 64 -10.93 -8.68 10.89
N LEU A 65 -11.06 -7.38 10.59
CA LEU A 65 -9.99 -6.41 10.71
C LEU A 65 -10.33 -5.37 11.79
N ASP A 66 -9.47 -5.28 12.81
CA ASP A 66 -9.51 -4.23 13.82
C ASP A 66 -8.60 -3.09 13.36
N ILE A 67 -9.18 -1.94 13.02
CA ILE A 67 -8.46 -0.81 12.43
C ILE A 67 -8.19 0.26 13.48
N GLU A 68 -6.95 0.71 13.57
CA GLU A 68 -6.56 1.88 14.34
C GLU A 68 -5.90 2.93 13.44
N PHE A 69 -6.10 4.22 13.75
CA PHE A 69 -5.48 5.31 13.01
C PHE A 69 -4.37 5.98 13.82
N LEU A 70 -3.23 6.21 13.17
CA LEU A 70 -2.07 6.91 13.71
C LEU A 70 -1.93 8.26 13.01
N TYR A 71 -1.58 9.30 13.76
CA TYR A 71 -1.14 10.59 13.23
C TYR A 71 0.20 11.00 13.84
N MET A 72 0.86 11.95 13.17
CA MET A 72 2.09 12.56 13.64
C MET A 72 1.76 13.70 14.60
N GLU A 73 2.17 13.59 15.86
CA GLU A 73 1.92 14.61 16.89
C GLU A 73 2.61 15.94 16.55
N SER A 74 3.78 15.87 15.92
CA SER A 74 4.54 17.03 15.46
C SER A 74 3.83 17.83 14.36
N HIS A 75 2.80 17.27 13.71
CA HIS A 75 2.11 17.89 12.59
C HIS A 75 0.69 18.37 12.94
N GLN A 76 0.47 19.69 12.91
CA GLN A 76 -0.87 20.24 13.05
C GLN A 76 -1.66 20.15 11.74
N SER A 77 -2.63 19.23 11.70
CA SER A 77 -3.60 19.14 10.60
C SER A 77 -4.38 20.45 10.44
N LYS A 78 -4.24 21.11 9.28
CA LYS A 78 -4.94 22.38 8.96
C LYS A 78 -6.39 22.19 8.50
N THR A 79 -6.75 20.98 8.08
CA THR A 79 -7.98 20.67 7.32
C THR A 79 -8.98 19.81 8.07
N THR A 80 -8.53 19.05 9.07
CA THR A 80 -9.39 18.15 9.87
C THR A 80 -9.63 18.75 11.25
N ARG A 81 -10.89 18.68 11.73
CA ARG A 81 -11.28 19.20 13.05
C ARG A 81 -10.53 18.46 14.16
N SER A 82 -10.10 19.18 15.20
CA SER A 82 -9.40 18.60 16.35
C SER A 82 -10.21 17.48 17.01
N GLU A 83 -11.53 17.64 17.14
CA GLU A 83 -12.44 16.63 17.72
C GLU A 83 -12.36 15.26 17.01
N HIS A 84 -12.23 15.23 15.67
CA HIS A 84 -12.10 13.98 14.92
C HIS A 84 -10.77 13.30 15.22
N MET A 85 -9.69 14.08 15.25
CA MET A 85 -8.35 13.58 15.57
C MET A 85 -8.31 13.03 17.01
N GLU A 86 -8.78 13.80 17.99
CA GLU A 86 -8.80 13.41 19.40
C GLU A 86 -9.62 12.15 19.69
N THR A 87 -10.68 11.89 18.91
CA THR A 87 -11.57 10.75 19.14
C THR A 87 -11.09 9.47 18.45
N PHE A 88 -10.54 9.58 17.24
CA PHE A 88 -10.33 8.41 16.36
C PHE A 88 -8.86 8.12 16.06
N TYR A 89 -7.95 9.03 16.39
CA TYR A 89 -6.52 8.86 16.15
C TYR A 89 -5.74 8.67 17.45
N LYS A 90 -4.69 7.87 17.35
CA LYS A 90 -3.67 7.68 18.37
C LYS A 90 -2.36 8.32 17.94
N THR A 91 -1.55 8.69 18.90
CA THR A 91 -0.14 9.09 18.72
C THR A 91 0.76 7.86 18.71
N PHE A 92 2.01 8.02 18.25
CA PHE A 92 3.00 6.94 18.30
C PHE A 92 3.23 6.45 19.73
N SER A 93 3.22 7.37 20.70
CA SER A 93 3.43 7.06 22.11
C SER A 93 2.41 6.07 22.69
N GLU A 94 1.18 6.05 22.16
CA GLU A 94 0.09 5.20 22.62
C GLU A 94 0.10 3.79 21.98
N VAL A 95 0.82 3.63 20.87
CA VAL A 95 0.88 2.36 20.12
C VAL A 95 2.26 1.69 20.16
N GLN A 96 3.30 2.37 20.64
CA GLN A 96 4.68 1.87 20.62
C GLN A 96 4.89 0.50 21.29
N ASP A 97 4.10 0.17 22.32
CA ASP A 97 4.17 -1.11 23.05
C ASP A 97 3.22 -2.19 22.48
N GLN A 98 2.55 -1.92 21.36
CA GLN A 98 1.59 -2.81 20.73
C GLN A 98 2.16 -3.47 19.46
N TYR A 99 1.56 -4.59 19.07
CA TYR A 99 1.90 -5.33 17.84
C TYR A 99 0.72 -5.32 16.87
N PHE A 100 1.04 -5.26 15.57
CA PHE A 100 0.06 -5.18 14.49
C PHE A 100 0.40 -6.16 13.36
N ASP A 101 -0.65 -6.67 12.72
CA ASP A 101 -0.53 -7.56 11.54
C ASP A 101 -0.16 -6.76 10.30
N GLY A 102 -0.73 -5.56 10.17
CA GLY A 102 -0.47 -4.68 9.05
C GLY A 102 -0.28 -3.23 9.48
N LEU A 103 0.57 -2.52 8.76
CA LEU A 103 0.67 -1.06 8.79
C LEU A 103 0.47 -0.52 7.38
N ILE A 104 -0.41 0.48 7.22
CA ILE A 104 -0.53 1.25 5.99
C ILE A 104 0.00 2.66 6.24
N ILE A 105 0.96 3.10 5.44
CA ILE A 105 1.50 4.45 5.45
C ILE A 105 1.07 5.15 4.17
N THR A 106 0.23 6.18 4.30
CA THR A 106 -0.35 6.86 3.14
C THR A 106 0.64 7.79 2.45
N GLY A 107 0.24 8.33 1.29
CA GLY A 107 0.90 9.49 0.71
C GLY A 107 0.78 10.75 1.58
N ALA A 108 1.51 11.78 1.19
CA ALA A 108 1.49 13.10 1.81
C ALA A 108 1.83 14.19 0.78
N PRO A 109 1.30 15.41 0.91
CA PRO A 109 1.50 16.50 -0.05
C PRO A 109 2.82 17.27 0.18
N VAL A 110 3.93 16.55 0.41
CA VAL A 110 5.24 17.11 0.80
C VAL A 110 6.38 16.69 -0.13
N GLU A 111 6.06 16.09 -1.28
CA GLU A 111 7.05 15.54 -2.22
C GLU A 111 8.03 16.58 -2.81
N HIS A 112 7.71 17.87 -2.74
CA HIS A 112 8.58 18.96 -3.20
C HIS A 112 9.69 19.33 -2.19
N LEU A 113 9.58 18.88 -0.94
CA LEU A 113 10.59 19.09 0.10
C LEU A 113 11.63 17.96 0.08
N PRO A 114 12.90 18.22 0.43
CA PRO A 114 13.80 17.18 0.90
C PRO A 114 13.18 16.41 2.08
N PHE A 115 13.50 15.12 2.22
CA PHE A 115 12.87 14.28 3.24
C PHE A 115 13.10 14.82 4.66
N GLU A 116 14.34 15.21 4.97
CA GLU A 116 14.75 15.75 6.26
C GLU A 116 14.16 17.13 6.59
N GLU A 117 13.61 17.82 5.59
CA GLU A 117 12.93 19.11 5.78
C GLU A 117 11.43 18.96 6.04
N VAL A 118 10.90 17.73 6.02
CA VAL A 118 9.51 17.45 6.42
C VAL A 118 9.39 17.58 7.94
N ASP A 119 8.39 18.33 8.39
CA ASP A 119 8.21 18.72 9.80
C ASP A 119 8.07 17.53 10.76
N TYR A 120 7.47 16.43 10.29
CA TYR A 120 7.34 15.17 11.04
C TYR A 120 8.38 14.10 10.65
N TRP A 121 9.49 14.46 9.99
CA TRP A 121 10.46 13.48 9.51
C TRP A 121 11.05 12.62 10.64
N GLU A 122 11.49 13.23 11.74
CA GLU A 122 12.06 12.47 12.87
C GLU A 122 11.04 11.49 13.46
N GLU A 123 9.79 11.91 13.64
CA GLU A 123 8.71 11.06 14.15
C GLU A 123 8.37 9.93 13.16
N PHE A 124 8.33 10.23 11.85
CA PHE A 124 8.15 9.24 10.80
C PHE A 124 9.23 8.16 10.86
N THR A 125 10.51 8.55 11.00
CA THR A 125 11.61 7.58 11.07
C THR A 125 11.51 6.66 12.30
N GLN A 126 11.03 7.16 13.43
CA GLN A 126 10.75 6.35 14.61
C GLN A 126 9.68 5.29 14.34
N VAL A 127 8.59 5.65 13.66
CA VAL A 127 7.54 4.70 13.26
C VAL A 127 8.10 3.65 12.29
N ILE A 128 8.93 4.05 11.33
CA ILE A 128 9.54 3.10 10.39
C ILE A 128 10.46 2.12 11.12
N ASP A 129 11.30 2.58 12.04
CA ASP A 129 12.16 1.71 12.84
C ASP A 129 11.36 0.76 13.73
N TRP A 130 10.37 1.28 14.44
CA TRP A 130 9.46 0.49 15.28
C TRP A 130 8.73 -0.60 14.49
N SER A 131 8.27 -0.27 13.27
CA SER A 131 7.52 -1.21 12.43
C SER A 131 8.31 -2.47 12.07
N LYS A 132 9.65 -2.43 12.09
CA LYS A 132 10.51 -3.59 11.78
C LYS A 132 10.30 -4.75 12.76
N THR A 133 9.94 -4.45 14.01
CA THR A 133 9.78 -5.45 15.08
C THR A 133 8.33 -5.59 15.55
N HIS A 134 7.51 -4.56 15.39
CA HIS A 134 6.14 -4.55 15.93
C HIS A 134 5.05 -4.73 14.86
N VAL A 135 5.41 -4.68 13.58
CA VAL A 135 4.49 -4.88 12.48
C VAL A 135 4.98 -6.04 11.60
N PHE A 136 4.04 -6.93 11.24
CA PHE A 136 4.37 -8.04 10.36
C PHE A 136 4.61 -7.57 8.91
N SER A 137 3.62 -6.91 8.29
CA SER A 137 3.73 -6.33 6.93
C SER A 137 3.36 -4.86 6.87
N THR A 138 4.19 -4.06 6.21
CA THR A 138 3.96 -2.62 6.01
C THR A 138 3.75 -2.29 4.53
N LEU A 139 2.58 -1.73 4.21
CA LEU A 139 2.23 -1.16 2.90
C LEU A 139 2.48 0.36 2.91
N HIS A 140 3.35 0.82 2.02
CA HIS A 140 3.65 2.22 1.82
C HIS A 140 3.04 2.71 0.50
N ILE A 141 2.38 3.87 0.52
CA ILE A 141 1.65 4.42 -0.63
C ILE A 141 2.24 5.79 -1.04
N CYS A 142 2.46 5.99 -2.34
CA CYS A 142 2.91 7.23 -2.96
C CYS A 142 4.14 7.84 -2.25
N TRP A 143 4.04 9.04 -1.68
CA TRP A 143 5.15 9.64 -0.93
C TRP A 143 5.60 8.79 0.27
N GLY A 144 4.68 8.12 0.96
CA GLY A 144 5.04 7.19 2.04
C GLY A 144 5.94 6.05 1.54
N ALA A 145 5.77 5.62 0.28
CA ALA A 145 6.64 4.65 -0.36
C ALA A 145 8.04 5.19 -0.61
N GLN A 146 8.14 6.42 -1.13
CA GLN A 146 9.42 7.09 -1.34
C GLN A 146 10.16 7.33 -0.02
N ALA A 147 9.46 7.82 1.00
CA ALA A 147 9.99 8.09 2.33
C ALA A 147 10.49 6.81 3.02
N GLY A 148 9.72 5.72 2.94
CA GLY A 148 10.13 4.41 3.48
C GLY A 148 11.38 3.87 2.79
N LEU A 149 11.44 3.94 1.46
CA LEU A 149 12.61 3.51 0.69
C LEU A 149 13.85 4.35 0.98
N TYR A 150 13.69 5.67 1.06
CA TYR A 150 14.78 6.57 1.37
C TYR A 150 15.37 6.26 2.74
N TYR A 151 14.51 6.18 3.76
CA TYR A 151 14.98 5.94 5.12
C TYR A 151 15.62 4.54 5.30
N ARG A 152 15.04 3.51 4.68
CA ARG A 152 15.52 2.12 4.85
C ARG A 152 16.72 1.77 3.98
N TYR A 153 16.78 2.31 2.76
CA TYR A 153 17.74 1.88 1.74
C TYR A 153 18.53 3.02 1.09
N GLY A 154 18.27 4.29 1.44
CA GLY A 154 18.92 5.43 0.81
C GLY A 154 18.56 5.60 -0.67
N VAL A 155 17.34 5.20 -1.06
CA VAL A 155 16.82 5.43 -2.41
C VAL A 155 16.21 6.82 -2.48
N ASP A 156 16.83 7.69 -3.27
CA ASP A 156 16.40 9.08 -3.43
C ASP A 156 15.16 9.19 -4.30
N LYS A 157 14.43 10.30 -4.12
CA LYS A 157 13.37 10.73 -5.04
C LYS A 157 13.90 11.79 -6.00
N HIS A 158 13.40 11.77 -7.22
CA HIS A 158 13.81 12.66 -8.30
C HIS A 158 12.62 13.47 -8.79
N GLN A 159 12.83 14.77 -8.98
CA GLN A 159 11.81 15.65 -9.54
C GLN A 159 11.55 15.30 -11.00
N MET A 160 10.28 15.07 -11.35
CA MET A 160 9.86 14.81 -12.71
C MET A 160 9.74 16.12 -13.50
N ALA A 161 9.96 16.03 -14.82
CA ALA A 161 9.79 17.18 -15.72
C ALA A 161 8.33 17.65 -15.80
N GLN A 162 7.38 16.74 -15.65
CA GLN A 162 5.95 17.01 -15.62
C GLN A 162 5.29 16.16 -14.53
N LYS A 163 4.23 16.70 -13.92
CA LYS A 163 3.42 15.95 -12.96
C LYS A 163 2.77 14.77 -13.66
N LEU A 164 2.85 13.58 -13.06
CA LEU A 164 1.92 12.51 -13.41
C LEU A 164 0.59 12.80 -12.73
N SER A 165 -0.46 13.00 -13.53
CA SER A 165 -1.84 13.13 -13.07
C SER A 165 -2.72 12.38 -14.06
N GLY A 166 -3.35 11.27 -13.66
CA GLY A 166 -4.15 10.46 -14.58
C GLY A 166 -4.17 8.97 -14.26
N ILE A 167 -4.66 8.18 -15.20
CA ILE A 167 -4.82 6.72 -15.12
C ILE A 167 -3.89 6.07 -16.15
N TYR A 168 -2.87 5.34 -15.67
CA TYR A 168 -1.77 4.90 -16.52
C TYR A 168 -1.68 3.37 -16.62
N PRO A 169 -1.38 2.81 -17.81
CA PRO A 169 -1.16 1.38 -18.02
C PRO A 169 0.17 0.90 -17.43
N GLN A 170 0.18 -0.32 -16.90
CA GLN A 170 1.30 -0.93 -16.21
C GLN A 170 1.34 -2.44 -16.44
N ASP A 171 2.53 -2.96 -16.66
CA ASP A 171 2.79 -4.38 -16.85
C ASP A 171 3.10 -5.06 -15.51
N VAL A 172 2.51 -6.23 -15.30
CA VAL A 172 2.93 -7.18 -14.26
C VAL A 172 4.22 -7.85 -14.71
N LEU A 173 5.28 -7.72 -13.91
CA LEU A 173 6.61 -8.23 -14.24
C LEU A 173 6.94 -9.59 -13.60
N LYS A 174 6.14 -10.00 -12.62
CA LYS A 174 6.35 -11.21 -11.83
C LYS A 174 5.07 -12.03 -11.80
N GLU A 175 4.90 -12.85 -12.84
CA GLU A 175 3.79 -13.80 -12.94
C GLU A 175 3.75 -14.72 -11.72
N GLY A 176 2.54 -14.97 -11.19
CA GLY A 176 2.35 -15.85 -10.03
C GLY A 176 2.78 -15.27 -8.68
N HIS A 177 3.24 -14.02 -8.61
CA HIS A 177 3.54 -13.37 -7.34
C HIS A 177 2.25 -13.14 -6.53
N LEU A 178 2.25 -13.55 -5.25
CA LEU A 178 1.04 -13.61 -4.41
C LEU A 178 0.31 -12.26 -4.30
N LEU A 179 1.05 -11.16 -4.23
CA LEU A 179 0.47 -9.81 -4.15
C LEU A 179 -0.32 -9.40 -5.40
N LEU A 180 0.08 -9.88 -6.59
CA LEU A 180 -0.54 -9.54 -7.87
C LEU A 180 -1.41 -10.67 -8.41
N ARG A 181 -1.73 -11.66 -7.57
CA ARG A 181 -2.56 -12.79 -7.98
C ARG A 181 -3.92 -12.32 -8.49
N GLY A 182 -4.28 -12.75 -9.70
CA GLY A 182 -5.53 -12.40 -10.36
C GLY A 182 -5.51 -11.06 -11.09
N PHE A 183 -4.39 -10.34 -11.09
CA PHE A 183 -4.21 -9.19 -11.99
C PHE A 183 -4.19 -9.66 -13.44
N ASP A 184 -4.70 -8.81 -14.33
CA ASP A 184 -4.39 -8.91 -15.75
C ASP A 184 -2.91 -8.56 -15.98
N ASP A 185 -2.28 -9.13 -17.01
CA ASP A 185 -0.89 -8.85 -17.38
C ASP A 185 -0.62 -7.35 -17.55
N LEU A 186 -1.62 -6.64 -18.12
CA LEU A 186 -1.68 -5.20 -18.26
C LEU A 186 -2.86 -4.67 -17.47
N TYR A 187 -2.59 -3.87 -16.44
CA TYR A 187 -3.62 -3.19 -15.65
C TYR A 187 -3.41 -1.68 -15.68
N VAL A 188 -4.37 -0.93 -15.13
CA VAL A 188 -4.25 0.52 -14.99
C VAL A 188 -4.39 0.94 -13.54
N SER A 189 -3.68 2.00 -13.14
CA SER A 189 -3.81 2.59 -11.81
C SER A 189 -3.70 4.12 -11.86
N PRO A 190 -4.38 4.85 -10.96
CA PRO A 190 -4.18 6.28 -10.80
C PRO A 190 -2.76 6.62 -10.32
N HIS A 191 -2.19 7.70 -10.84
CA HIS A 191 -0.98 8.34 -10.30
C HIS A 191 -1.22 9.85 -10.20
N SER A 192 -0.80 10.46 -9.08
CA SER A 192 -0.84 11.92 -8.85
C SER A 192 0.41 12.33 -8.07
N ARG A 193 1.52 12.58 -8.78
CA ARG A 193 2.83 12.89 -8.16
C ARG A 193 3.76 13.69 -9.06
N HIS A 194 4.67 14.43 -8.44
CA HIS A 194 5.71 15.24 -9.05
C HIS A 194 7.11 14.63 -8.95
N THR A 195 7.29 13.58 -8.15
CA THR A 195 8.58 12.90 -8.00
C THR A 195 8.50 11.42 -8.37
N GLU A 196 9.64 10.84 -8.74
CA GLU A 196 9.80 9.42 -9.05
C GLU A 196 11.03 8.82 -8.35
N ILE A 197 11.14 7.50 -8.40
CA ILE A 197 12.35 6.76 -8.01
C ILE A 197 12.97 6.10 -9.25
N LEU A 198 14.28 5.86 -9.23
CA LEU A 198 14.96 5.25 -10.37
C LEU A 198 15.10 3.74 -10.22
N LYS A 199 14.91 3.02 -11.33
CA LYS A 199 15.04 1.56 -11.37
C LYS A 199 16.44 1.09 -10.96
N GLU A 200 17.46 1.82 -11.37
CA GLU A 200 18.85 1.51 -11.03
C GLU A 200 19.11 1.59 -9.52
N ASP A 201 18.52 2.55 -8.81
CA ASP A 201 18.65 2.64 -7.36
C ASP A 201 18.03 1.42 -6.66
N ILE A 202 16.86 0.95 -7.12
CA ILE A 202 16.25 -0.25 -6.56
C ILE A 202 17.14 -1.47 -6.74
N VAL A 203 17.68 -1.66 -7.95
CA VAL A 203 18.55 -2.81 -8.25
C VAL A 203 19.87 -2.76 -7.48
N ASN A 204 20.42 -1.57 -7.26
CA ASN A 204 21.74 -1.41 -6.64
C ASN A 204 21.72 -1.28 -5.12
N LYS A 205 20.64 -0.73 -4.54
CA LYS A 205 20.55 -0.38 -3.11
C LYS A 205 19.64 -1.30 -2.30
N THR A 206 18.81 -2.12 -2.95
CA THR A 206 17.78 -2.91 -2.27
C THR A 206 17.81 -4.39 -2.68
N ASN A 207 17.12 -5.22 -1.90
CA ASN A 207 16.80 -6.61 -2.24
C ASN A 207 15.33 -6.79 -2.67
N LEU A 208 14.63 -5.68 -2.95
CA LEU A 208 13.21 -5.68 -3.29
C LEU A 208 12.97 -6.19 -4.72
N GLU A 209 11.86 -6.88 -4.92
CA GLU A 209 11.42 -7.30 -6.24
C GLU A 209 10.55 -6.22 -6.88
N ILE A 210 10.86 -5.88 -8.14
CA ILE A 210 10.00 -5.03 -8.96
C ILE A 210 8.86 -5.89 -9.51
N LEU A 211 7.66 -5.66 -9.01
CA LEU A 211 6.48 -6.46 -9.34
C LEU A 211 5.69 -5.88 -10.50
N ALA A 212 5.66 -4.55 -10.62
CA ALA A 212 4.98 -3.86 -11.72
C ALA A 212 5.66 -2.54 -12.10
N SER A 213 5.60 -2.21 -13.39
CA SER A 213 6.09 -0.94 -13.93
C SER A 213 5.30 -0.52 -15.17
N GLY A 214 5.33 0.76 -15.51
CA GLY A 214 4.78 1.26 -16.78
C GLY A 214 5.74 2.22 -17.47
N LYS A 215 5.51 2.46 -18.76
CA LYS A 215 6.38 3.33 -19.57
C LYS A 215 6.39 4.77 -19.05
N GLU A 216 5.23 5.31 -18.69
CA GLU A 216 5.05 6.68 -18.21
C GLU A 216 5.31 6.80 -16.71
N VAL A 217 4.92 5.78 -15.93
CA VAL A 217 4.97 5.83 -14.46
C VAL A 217 6.30 5.32 -13.90
N GLY A 218 7.14 4.66 -14.70
CA GLY A 218 8.33 3.98 -14.19
C GLY A 218 7.94 2.82 -13.27
N ILE A 219 8.62 2.69 -12.13
CA ILE A 219 8.29 1.67 -11.13
C ILE A 219 6.94 2.00 -10.50
N SER A 220 6.05 1.01 -10.38
CA SER A 220 4.77 1.19 -9.69
C SER A 220 4.60 0.35 -8.43
N ILE A 221 5.06 -0.91 -8.40
CA ILE A 221 4.93 -1.76 -7.21
C ILE A 221 6.24 -2.50 -6.96
N LEU A 222 6.73 -2.40 -5.72
CA LEU A 222 7.85 -3.19 -5.19
C LEU A 222 7.39 -3.99 -3.96
N ALA A 223 8.01 -5.13 -3.70
CA ALA A 223 7.87 -5.80 -2.42
C ALA A 223 9.15 -6.55 -2.03
N SER A 224 9.35 -6.75 -0.73
CA SER A 224 10.28 -7.76 -0.24
C SER A 224 9.73 -9.17 -0.53
N ARG A 225 10.62 -10.16 -0.66
CA ARG A 225 10.23 -11.55 -0.97
C ARG A 225 9.30 -12.17 0.07
N ASP A 226 9.44 -11.75 1.31
CA ASP A 226 8.64 -12.18 2.46
C ASP A 226 7.38 -11.31 2.66
N LEU A 227 7.10 -10.36 1.76
CA LEU A 227 5.98 -9.43 1.82
C LEU A 227 5.90 -8.56 3.09
N ARG A 228 6.96 -8.51 3.90
CA ARG A 228 7.04 -7.63 5.07
C ARG A 228 7.10 -6.16 4.69
N GLU A 229 7.59 -5.85 3.49
CA GLU A 229 7.64 -4.51 2.95
C GLU A 229 6.98 -4.47 1.57
N VAL A 230 5.96 -3.63 1.41
CA VAL A 230 5.27 -3.40 0.13
C VAL A 230 5.24 -1.90 -0.15
N TYR A 231 5.55 -1.53 -1.39
CA TYR A 231 5.64 -0.15 -1.85
C TYR A 231 4.80 0.03 -3.11
N SER A 232 3.78 0.88 -3.06
CA SER A 232 2.94 1.25 -4.21
C SER A 232 3.10 2.73 -4.50
N PHE A 233 3.53 3.10 -5.71
CA PHE A 233 3.69 4.51 -6.10
C PHE A 233 2.45 5.14 -6.72
N GLY A 234 1.48 4.30 -7.11
CA GLY A 234 0.16 4.73 -7.55
C GLY A 234 -0.85 4.77 -6.40
N HIS A 235 -2.04 5.26 -6.72
CA HIS A 235 -3.15 5.45 -5.79
C HIS A 235 -4.32 4.53 -6.13
N LEU A 236 -4.15 3.22 -5.91
CA LEU A 236 -5.20 2.24 -6.15
C LEU A 236 -6.43 2.47 -5.27
N GLU A 237 -6.27 3.15 -4.13
CA GLU A 237 -7.33 3.51 -3.18
C GLU A 237 -8.25 4.64 -3.65
N TYR A 238 -7.87 5.40 -4.68
CA TYR A 238 -8.63 6.58 -5.11
C TYR A 238 -10.05 6.24 -5.53
N ASP A 239 -10.97 7.10 -5.11
CA ASP A 239 -12.35 7.12 -5.61
C ASP A 239 -12.38 7.58 -7.06
N ARG A 240 -13.48 7.24 -7.74
CA ARG A 240 -13.73 7.66 -9.12
C ARG A 240 -13.49 9.16 -9.32
N ASP A 241 -13.87 10.01 -8.38
CA ASP A 241 -13.87 11.47 -8.52
C ASP A 241 -12.66 12.17 -7.88
N THR A 242 -11.68 11.44 -7.35
CA THR A 242 -10.54 12.05 -6.64
C THR A 242 -9.70 12.95 -7.55
N LEU A 243 -9.29 12.46 -8.71
CA LEU A 243 -8.52 13.28 -9.67
C LEU A 243 -9.34 14.44 -10.24
N ALA A 244 -10.65 14.28 -10.41
CA ALA A 244 -11.54 15.38 -10.81
C ALA A 244 -11.55 16.49 -9.75
N LYS A 245 -11.70 16.12 -8.47
CA LYS A 245 -11.67 17.07 -7.35
C LYS A 245 -10.34 17.80 -7.26
N GLU A 246 -9.22 17.12 -7.46
CA GLU A 246 -7.89 17.75 -7.53
C GLU A 246 -7.82 18.76 -8.68
N TYR A 247 -8.21 18.34 -9.89
CA TYR A 247 -8.21 19.20 -11.09
C TYR A 247 -9.07 20.46 -10.91
N PHE A 248 -10.32 20.31 -10.48
CA PHE A 248 -11.23 21.45 -10.30
C PHE A 248 -10.80 22.38 -9.15
N ARG A 249 -10.27 21.83 -8.06
CA ARG A 249 -9.69 22.64 -6.98
C ARG A 249 -8.56 23.53 -7.50
N ASP A 250 -7.65 22.96 -8.29
CA ASP A 250 -6.50 23.69 -8.81
C ASP A 250 -6.94 24.74 -9.84
N LEU A 251 -7.91 24.41 -10.70
CA LEU A 251 -8.53 25.35 -11.64
C LEU A 251 -9.22 26.52 -10.92
N ASP A 252 -10.01 26.23 -9.87
CA ASP A 252 -10.70 27.24 -9.05
C ASP A 252 -9.72 28.14 -8.27
N ALA A 253 -8.53 27.62 -7.96
CA ALA A 253 -7.43 28.40 -7.38
C ALA A 253 -6.71 29.30 -8.40
N GLY A 254 -7.15 29.31 -9.66
CA GLY A 254 -6.55 30.09 -10.75
C GLY A 254 -5.24 29.50 -11.29
N LEU A 255 -4.96 28.22 -11.00
CA LEU A 255 -3.87 27.49 -11.64
C LEU A 255 -4.31 27.01 -13.03
N ASP A 256 -3.35 26.57 -13.83
CA ASP A 256 -3.59 25.95 -15.14
C ASP A 256 -3.22 24.45 -15.08
N PRO A 257 -3.99 23.62 -14.35
CA PRO A 257 -3.69 22.21 -14.22
C PRO A 257 -3.94 21.50 -15.56
N HIS A 258 -3.06 20.57 -15.90
CA HIS A 258 -3.30 19.67 -17.03
C HIS A 258 -4.47 18.73 -16.72
N ILE A 259 -5.31 18.45 -17.72
CA ILE A 259 -6.42 17.49 -17.57
C ILE A 259 -5.82 16.12 -17.23
N PRO A 260 -6.32 15.40 -16.20
CA PRO A 260 -5.76 14.10 -15.85
C PRO A 260 -5.83 13.12 -17.02
N GLU A 261 -4.68 12.54 -17.36
CA GLU A 261 -4.50 11.67 -18.52
C GLU A 261 -5.41 10.42 -18.43
N ASN A 262 -6.07 10.10 -19.54
CA ASN A 262 -6.94 8.92 -19.67
C ASN A 262 -8.02 8.80 -18.57
N TYR A 263 -8.50 9.91 -18.02
CA TYR A 263 -9.42 9.88 -16.88
C TYR A 263 -10.86 10.23 -17.27
N PHE A 264 -11.03 11.40 -17.89
CA PHE A 264 -12.28 11.83 -18.48
C PHE A 264 -12.52 11.16 -19.84
N LYS A 265 -13.79 10.93 -20.17
CA LYS A 265 -14.12 10.38 -21.49
C LYS A 265 -13.87 11.45 -22.55
N ASN A 266 -13.06 11.13 -23.56
CA ASN A 266 -12.66 12.07 -24.62
C ASN A 266 -12.01 13.36 -24.11
N ASP A 267 -11.38 13.32 -22.93
CA ASP A 267 -10.78 14.49 -22.25
C ASP A 267 -11.78 15.64 -21.97
N ASP A 268 -13.08 15.33 -21.90
CA ASP A 268 -14.12 16.30 -21.55
C ASP A 268 -14.32 16.35 -20.03
N ILE A 269 -13.93 17.48 -19.41
CA ILE A 269 -14.03 17.70 -17.96
C ILE A 269 -15.47 17.68 -17.43
N HIS A 270 -16.48 17.78 -18.31
CA HIS A 270 -17.90 17.70 -17.93
C HIS A 270 -18.45 16.26 -17.95
N GLU A 271 -17.69 15.31 -18.49
CA GLU A 271 -18.07 13.89 -18.52
C GLU A 271 -17.75 13.19 -17.19
N LEU A 272 -18.51 12.12 -16.89
CA LEU A 272 -18.23 11.29 -15.70
C LEU A 272 -16.92 10.51 -15.91
N PRO A 273 -15.96 10.55 -14.97
CA PRO A 273 -14.72 9.81 -15.11
C PRO A 273 -14.93 8.29 -15.22
N CYS A 274 -14.13 7.67 -16.08
CA CYS A 274 -14.19 6.22 -16.33
C CYS A 274 -13.45 5.47 -15.21
N MET A 275 -14.19 4.73 -14.37
CA MET A 275 -13.58 3.84 -13.38
C MET A 275 -12.97 2.61 -14.09
N ARG A 276 -11.65 2.55 -14.16
CA ARG A 276 -10.91 1.49 -14.87
C ARG A 276 -9.96 0.68 -13.99
N TRP A 277 -9.73 1.12 -12.75
CA TRP A 277 -8.76 0.50 -11.82
C TRP A 277 -9.41 -0.26 -10.66
N SER A 278 -10.75 -0.27 -10.56
CA SER A 278 -11.46 -0.83 -9.40
C SER A 278 -11.15 -2.30 -9.14
N SER A 279 -11.01 -3.11 -10.20
CA SER A 279 -10.72 -4.54 -10.08
C SER A 279 -9.31 -4.77 -9.53
N SER A 280 -8.30 -4.13 -10.13
CA SER A 280 -6.90 -4.21 -9.68
C SER A 280 -6.75 -3.69 -8.25
N ALA A 281 -7.45 -2.61 -7.90
CA ALA A 281 -7.46 -2.09 -6.54
C ALA A 281 -8.04 -3.10 -5.54
N ALA A 282 -9.23 -3.65 -5.84
CA ALA A 282 -9.85 -4.65 -4.97
C ALA A 282 -8.97 -5.89 -4.77
N LEU A 283 -8.33 -6.37 -5.84
CA LEU A 283 -7.39 -7.48 -5.79
C LEU A 283 -6.14 -7.15 -4.98
N PHE A 284 -5.54 -5.96 -5.18
CA PHE A 284 -4.32 -5.55 -4.49
C PHE A 284 -4.48 -5.58 -2.97
N PHE A 285 -5.51 -4.89 -2.46
CA PHE A 285 -5.75 -4.83 -1.02
C PHE A 285 -6.18 -6.18 -0.45
N SER A 286 -7.01 -6.94 -1.18
CA SER A 286 -7.40 -8.29 -0.75
C SER A 286 -6.21 -9.25 -0.70
N ASN A 287 -5.32 -9.19 -1.69
CA ASN A 287 -4.09 -9.99 -1.73
C ASN A 287 -3.11 -9.57 -0.64
N TRP A 288 -2.95 -8.28 -0.36
CA TRP A 288 -2.11 -7.82 0.75
C TRP A 288 -2.64 -8.35 2.08
N VAL A 289 -3.92 -8.15 2.39
CA VAL A 289 -4.52 -8.67 3.64
C VAL A 289 -4.42 -10.19 3.72
N ASN A 290 -4.61 -10.91 2.63
CA ASN A 290 -4.63 -12.37 2.67
C ASN A 290 -3.24 -13.02 2.68
N TYR A 291 -2.31 -12.52 1.88
CA TYR A 291 -1.00 -13.16 1.66
C TYR A 291 0.16 -12.45 2.36
N ALA A 292 0.11 -11.12 2.49
CA ALA A 292 1.16 -10.38 3.20
C ALA A 292 0.89 -10.29 4.71
N VAL A 293 -0.38 -10.28 5.11
CA VAL A 293 -0.81 -10.12 6.50
C VAL A 293 -1.26 -11.46 7.10
N TYR A 294 -2.37 -12.04 6.61
CA TYR A 294 -3.00 -13.19 7.28
C TYR A 294 -2.22 -14.51 7.24
N GLN A 295 -1.74 -14.93 6.07
CA GLN A 295 -1.17 -16.29 5.92
C GLN A 295 0.23 -16.45 6.51
N GLU A 296 0.97 -15.36 6.63
CA GLU A 296 2.37 -15.36 7.05
C GLU A 296 2.53 -14.92 8.52
N THR A 297 1.56 -14.22 9.11
CA THR A 297 1.65 -13.79 10.52
C THR A 297 1.45 -14.96 11.48
N PRO A 298 2.38 -15.19 12.43
CA PRO A 298 2.18 -16.18 13.49
C PRO A 298 0.94 -15.87 14.34
N PHE A 299 0.29 -16.91 14.87
CA PHE A 299 -0.88 -16.72 15.75
C PHE A 299 -0.53 -15.91 17.01
N GLU A 300 0.65 -16.14 17.60
CA GLU A 300 1.19 -15.38 18.73
C GLU A 300 2.36 -14.48 18.31
N TRP A 301 2.25 -13.19 18.62
CA TRP A 301 3.26 -12.16 18.33
C TRP A 301 4.64 -12.40 18.94
N LYS A 302 4.69 -13.13 20.07
CA LYS A 302 5.92 -13.36 20.83
C LYS A 302 6.92 -14.29 20.16
N SER A 303 6.54 -15.02 19.10
CA SER A 303 7.44 -15.98 18.45
C SER A 303 8.31 -15.39 17.35
N VAL A 304 8.14 -14.11 16.98
CA VAL A 304 8.94 -13.50 15.89
C VAL A 304 10.43 -13.42 16.25
N GLU A 305 10.77 -13.30 17.54
CA GLU A 305 12.16 -13.28 18.02
C GLU A 305 12.82 -14.68 18.08
N ASP A 306 12.03 -15.75 18.22
CA ASP A 306 12.53 -17.10 18.49
C ASP A 306 12.63 -18.01 17.25
N ASP A 307 12.08 -17.58 16.10
CA ASP A 307 12.07 -18.42 14.89
C ASP A 307 13.30 -18.17 13.99
N VAL A 308 14.41 -18.80 14.36
CA VAL A 308 15.69 -18.77 13.62
C VAL A 308 15.54 -19.31 12.18
N SER A 309 14.44 -20.00 11.85
CA SER A 309 14.16 -20.48 10.49
C SER A 309 13.74 -19.38 9.50
N HIS A 310 13.39 -18.18 9.99
CA HIS A 310 13.07 -17.02 9.14
C HIS A 310 14.30 -16.25 8.61
N PHE A 311 15.49 -16.44 9.19
CA PHE A 311 16.73 -15.82 8.70
C PHE A 311 17.37 -16.57 7.51
N GLY A 312 16.70 -17.61 6.98
CA GLY A 312 17.21 -18.43 5.87
C GLY A 312 17.28 -17.73 4.50
N TYR A 313 16.86 -16.46 4.39
CA TYR A 313 16.86 -15.68 3.16
C TYR A 313 17.61 -14.34 3.28
N LEU A 314 18.56 -14.23 4.21
CA LEU A 314 19.62 -13.20 4.15
C LEU A 314 20.66 -13.59 3.09
#